data_AF-A0A8F9TVG5-F1
#
_entry.id   AF-A0A8F9TVG5-F1
#
_cell.length_a   1.000
_cell.length_b   1.000
_cell.length_c   1.000
_cell.angle_alpha   90.00
_cell.angle_beta   90.00
_cell.angle_gamma   90.00
#
_symmetry.space_group_name_H-M   'P 1'
#
loop_
_entity.id
_entity.type
_entity.pdbx_description
1 polymer ?
#
loop_
_entity_poly.entity_id
_entity_poly.type
_entity_poly.pdbx_seq_one_letter_code
_entity_poly.pdbx_strand_id
1 'polypeptide(L)'
;MSKKTAANNEPKAADGAKAEEAANPISAAAQAPINAKLKPEARIELFRTMVRIRRFEERCLRAYQQGKIGGFLHLYIGQEAVATGCVSVLGDNDHLITAYRDHGHGLAVGMSMNEMMAENYGKATGCSKGKGGSMHYFAPDKNFWGGHGIVGGQIPLGTGIAFALKYKGLKGACLAFMGDGAVNQGAVHEAYNLAALWDIPVVFIIENNGYSMGTSQTRSSAGESLAKRAEGYGMTWGICNGHDLYEVRDKVAAAIQLAHEKSRPSVLEIRTYRYRGHSVSDPDSTYRRKSEVEDYRRTKDPLQLFQTSLIAEGVLDEEKAAKIDAEARAEADAAADFADASPPPTVEDISKDIYWEQDAPADQRTKGRLLFD
;
A
#
# COMPACT_ATOMS: atom_id res chain seq x y z
N MET A 1 -49.12 -17.40 -51.79
CA MET A 1 -47.91 -18.06 -51.25
C MET A 1 -47.64 -17.51 -49.86
N SER A 2 -47.50 -18.39 -48.84
CA SER A 2 -46.70 -18.24 -47.60
C SER A 2 -46.89 -16.98 -46.72
N LYS A 3 -47.03 -17.00 -45.39
CA LYS A 3 -47.09 -18.03 -44.34
C LYS A 3 -47.53 -17.29 -43.06
N LYS A 4 -48.21 -18.01 -42.17
CA LYS A 4 -48.61 -17.65 -40.80
C LYS A 4 -47.42 -17.18 -39.93
N THR A 5 -47.68 -16.26 -39.01
CA THR A 5 -47.03 -16.24 -37.69
C THR A 5 -48.09 -16.14 -36.61
N ALA A 6 -48.15 -17.19 -35.79
CA ALA A 6 -49.05 -17.35 -34.66
C ALA A 6 -48.53 -16.56 -33.46
N ALA A 7 -49.43 -15.88 -32.77
CA ALA A 7 -49.19 -15.35 -31.43
C ALA A 7 -49.39 -16.49 -30.42
N ASN A 8 -48.36 -16.80 -29.63
CA ASN A 8 -48.47 -17.66 -28.46
C ASN A 8 -48.26 -16.80 -27.20
N ASN A 9 -49.31 -16.76 -26.38
CA ASN A 9 -49.28 -16.41 -24.97
C ASN A 9 -48.68 -17.56 -24.18
N GLU A 10 -47.66 -17.30 -23.36
CA GLU A 10 -47.31 -18.14 -22.21
C GLU A 10 -46.97 -17.27 -20.99
N PRO A 11 -47.19 -17.79 -19.76
CA PRO A 11 -47.43 -16.97 -18.57
C PRO A 11 -46.14 -16.52 -17.88
N LYS A 12 -46.18 -15.33 -17.27
CA LYS A 12 -45.13 -14.81 -16.38
C LYS A 12 -44.98 -15.75 -15.17
N ALA A 13 -43.88 -16.49 -15.12
CA ALA A 13 -43.40 -17.12 -13.91
C ALA A 13 -42.98 -16.02 -12.92
N ALA A 14 -43.65 -15.97 -11.78
CA ALA A 14 -43.23 -15.21 -10.62
C ALA A 14 -42.12 -16.02 -9.93
N ASP A 15 -40.86 -15.66 -10.19
CA ASP A 15 -39.75 -16.16 -9.39
C ASP A 15 -39.60 -15.27 -8.17
N GLY A 16 -39.97 -15.82 -7.02
CA GLY A 16 -39.70 -15.23 -5.72
C GLY A 16 -38.19 -15.14 -5.52
N ALA A 17 -37.66 -13.93 -5.61
CA ALA A 17 -36.34 -13.62 -5.11
C ALA A 17 -36.30 -14.01 -3.62
N LYS A 18 -35.57 -15.08 -3.31
CA LYS A 18 -35.10 -15.35 -1.96
C LYS A 18 -34.37 -14.09 -1.49
N ALA A 19 -34.82 -13.54 -0.37
CA ALA A 19 -34.11 -12.50 0.33
C ALA A 19 -32.64 -12.93 0.50
N GLU A 20 -31.71 -12.07 0.08
CA GLU A 20 -30.29 -12.22 0.37
C GLU A 20 -30.13 -12.45 1.87
N GLU A 21 -29.59 -13.62 2.21
CA GLU A 21 -29.10 -13.94 3.54
C GLU A 21 -28.04 -12.89 3.87
N ALA A 22 -28.31 -12.02 4.85
CA ALA A 22 -27.40 -10.95 5.23
C ALA A 22 -26.02 -11.55 5.50
N ALA A 23 -25.04 -11.21 4.66
CA ALA A 23 -23.69 -11.75 4.76
C ALA A 23 -23.18 -11.52 6.19
N ASN A 24 -22.61 -12.56 6.81
CA ASN A 24 -21.99 -12.46 8.12
C ASN A 24 -20.94 -11.33 8.08
N PRO A 25 -21.09 -10.25 8.87
CA PRO A 25 -20.17 -9.13 8.83
C PRO A 25 -18.79 -9.48 9.37
N ILE A 26 -18.66 -10.61 10.07
CA ILE A 26 -17.41 -11.10 10.64
C ILE A 26 -16.74 -12.05 9.64
N SER A 27 -15.57 -11.66 9.15
CA SER A 27 -14.75 -12.48 8.28
C SER A 27 -14.33 -13.79 8.96
N ALA A 28 -14.31 -14.90 8.22
CA ALA A 28 -13.72 -16.15 8.69
C ALA A 28 -12.24 -15.97 9.09
N ALA A 29 -11.52 -15.04 8.44
CA ALA A 29 -10.14 -14.72 8.77
C ALA A 29 -9.98 -14.08 10.16
N ALA A 30 -11.05 -13.53 10.76
CA ALA A 30 -11.02 -13.01 12.13
C ALA A 30 -10.64 -14.09 13.16
N GLN A 31 -10.94 -15.36 12.86
CA GLN A 31 -10.64 -16.51 13.71
C GLN A 31 -9.23 -17.08 13.48
N ALA A 32 -8.48 -16.60 12.48
CA ALA A 32 -7.13 -17.06 12.21
C ALA A 32 -6.22 -16.85 13.44
N PRO A 33 -5.23 -17.72 13.71
CA PRO A 33 -4.42 -17.65 14.93
C PRO A 33 -3.73 -16.31 15.19
N ILE A 34 -3.35 -15.57 14.14
CA ILE A 34 -2.74 -14.23 14.26
C ILE A 34 -3.75 -13.16 14.70
N ASN A 35 -5.03 -13.33 14.34
CA ASN A 35 -6.11 -12.38 14.62
C ASN A 35 -6.83 -12.71 15.93
N ALA A 36 -6.99 -14.00 16.26
CA ALA A 36 -7.55 -14.46 17.52
C ALA A 36 -6.76 -13.97 18.76
N LYS A 37 -5.46 -13.69 18.59
CA LYS A 37 -4.58 -13.14 19.63
C LYS A 37 -4.72 -11.63 19.82
N LEU A 38 -5.39 -10.90 18.91
CA LEU A 38 -5.58 -9.46 19.03
C LEU A 38 -6.55 -9.12 20.16
N LYS A 39 -6.07 -8.32 21.10
CA LYS A 39 -6.91 -7.68 22.13
C LYS A 39 -7.83 -6.63 21.49
N PRO A 40 -8.98 -6.31 22.10
CA PRO A 40 -9.91 -5.29 21.59
C PRO A 40 -9.21 -3.95 21.27
N GLU A 41 -8.32 -3.49 22.13
CA GLU A 41 -7.60 -2.22 21.96
C GLU A 41 -6.72 -2.24 20.71
N ALA A 42 -6.01 -3.36 20.46
CA ALA A 42 -5.18 -3.51 19.28
C ALA A 42 -6.02 -3.50 17.98
N ARG A 43 -7.25 -4.05 18.00
CA ARG A 43 -8.16 -3.99 16.86
C ARG A 43 -8.62 -2.56 16.59
N ILE A 44 -8.90 -1.80 17.64
CA ILE A 44 -9.24 -0.37 17.54
C ILE A 44 -8.06 0.44 16.99
N GLU A 45 -6.82 0.13 17.38
CA GLU A 45 -5.62 0.78 16.82
C GLU A 45 -5.44 0.51 15.32
N LEU A 46 -5.75 -0.70 14.85
CA LEU A 46 -5.74 -1.00 13.42
C LEU A 46 -6.78 -0.16 12.68
N PHE A 47 -8.00 -0.04 13.23
CA PHE A 47 -9.04 0.81 12.66
C PHE A 47 -8.59 2.28 12.64
N ARG A 48 -8.04 2.78 13.75
CA ARG A 48 -7.50 4.15 13.84
C ARG A 48 -6.43 4.41 12.80
N THR A 49 -5.53 3.46 12.57
CA THR A 49 -4.50 3.57 11.53
C THR A 49 -5.11 3.73 10.14
N MET A 50 -6.10 2.90 9.80
CA MET A 50 -6.81 3.00 8.51
C MET A 50 -7.53 4.34 8.35
N VAL A 51 -8.18 4.84 9.42
CA VAL A 51 -8.84 6.15 9.42
C VAL A 51 -7.84 7.28 9.25
N ARG A 52 -6.70 7.24 9.96
CA ARG A 52 -5.60 8.20 9.81
C ARG A 52 -5.11 8.25 8.36
N ILE A 53 -4.89 7.09 7.73
CA ILE A 53 -4.50 7.04 6.31
C ILE A 53 -5.55 7.75 5.44
N ARG A 54 -6.83 7.35 5.52
CA ARG A 54 -7.90 7.97 4.71
C ARG A 54 -8.00 9.49 4.89
N ARG A 55 -7.93 9.98 6.12
CA ARG A 55 -8.08 11.42 6.42
C ARG A 55 -6.87 12.23 6.00
N PHE A 56 -5.66 11.71 6.17
CA PHE A 56 -4.45 12.31 5.62
C PHE A 56 -4.52 12.44 4.10
N GLU A 57 -4.89 11.37 3.41
CA GLU A 57 -5.03 11.32 1.96
C GLU A 57 -6.07 12.33 1.42
N GLU A 58 -7.23 12.42 2.07
CA GLU A 58 -8.25 13.41 1.73
C GLU A 58 -7.77 14.85 1.96
N ARG A 59 -6.93 15.08 2.98
CA ARG A 59 -6.33 16.39 3.23
C ARG A 59 -5.25 16.73 2.19
N CYS A 60 -4.42 15.77 1.79
CA CYS A 60 -3.47 15.91 0.70
C CYS A 60 -4.17 16.27 -0.61
N LEU A 61 -5.30 15.63 -0.91
CA LEU A 61 -6.11 15.97 -2.09
C LEU A 61 -6.57 17.44 -2.06
N ARG A 62 -7.06 17.94 -0.92
CA ARG A 62 -7.43 19.36 -0.76
C ARG A 62 -6.22 20.28 -0.95
N ALA A 63 -5.08 19.94 -0.35
CA ALA A 63 -3.85 20.72 -0.48
C ALA A 63 -3.36 20.81 -1.94
N TYR A 64 -3.43 19.70 -2.68
CA TYR A 64 -3.06 19.66 -4.09
C TYR A 64 -3.98 20.56 -4.94
N GLN A 65 -5.30 20.50 -4.70
CA GLN A 65 -6.25 21.38 -5.36
C GLN A 65 -6.04 22.87 -5.05
N GLN A 66 -5.47 23.18 -3.88
CA GLN A 66 -5.05 24.53 -3.48
C GLN A 66 -3.68 24.93 -4.06
N GLY A 67 -3.02 24.07 -4.83
CA GLY A 67 -1.70 24.33 -5.40
C GLY A 67 -0.55 24.28 -4.39
N LYS A 68 -0.76 23.68 -3.20
CA LYS A 68 0.25 23.56 -2.15
C LYS A 68 1.23 22.41 -2.36
N ILE A 69 0.80 21.39 -3.10
CA ILE A 69 1.61 20.20 -3.43
C ILE A 69 1.99 20.30 -4.91
N GLY A 70 3.29 20.30 -5.18
CA GLY A 70 3.84 20.28 -6.54
C GLY A 70 4.03 18.87 -7.10
N GLY A 71 4.18 18.75 -8.42
CA GLY A 71 4.45 17.47 -9.08
C GLY A 71 3.25 16.52 -9.10
N PHE A 72 3.49 15.23 -8.84
CA PHE A 72 2.45 14.19 -8.85
C PHE A 72 2.05 13.80 -7.43
N LEU A 73 0.75 13.69 -7.17
CA LEU A 73 0.20 13.18 -5.92
C LEU A 73 -0.46 11.81 -6.13
N HIS A 74 0.03 10.78 -5.43
CA HIS A 74 -0.39 9.39 -5.60
C HIS A 74 -1.15 8.88 -4.38
N LEU A 75 -2.46 9.11 -4.36
CA LEU A 75 -3.28 8.85 -3.18
C LEU A 75 -3.51 7.35 -2.89
N TYR A 76 -3.38 6.90 -1.65
CA TYR A 76 -3.57 5.49 -1.25
C TYR A 76 -5.04 5.09 -0.93
N ILE A 77 -5.99 5.99 -1.22
CA ILE A 77 -7.42 5.82 -0.91
C ILE A 77 -8.00 4.52 -1.53
N GLY A 78 -8.55 3.67 -0.66
CA GLY A 78 -9.18 2.38 -1.00
C GLY A 78 -8.31 1.16 -0.71
N GLN A 79 -7.06 1.36 -0.30
CA GLN A 79 -6.07 0.30 -0.04
C GLN A 79 -5.63 0.27 1.44
N GLU A 80 -6.30 0.98 2.34
CA GLU A 80 -5.85 1.21 3.71
C GLU A 80 -5.61 -0.07 4.53
N ALA A 81 -6.45 -1.09 4.30
CA ALA A 81 -6.30 -2.40 4.93
C ALA A 81 -5.02 -3.13 4.50
N VAL A 82 -4.51 -2.86 3.30
CA VAL A 82 -3.28 -3.49 2.79
C VAL A 82 -2.08 -3.01 3.59
N ALA A 83 -1.81 -1.70 3.61
CA ALA A 83 -0.71 -1.14 4.38
C ALA A 83 -0.82 -1.47 5.88
N THR A 84 -2.00 -1.24 6.47
CA THR A 84 -2.22 -1.49 7.91
C THR A 84 -2.06 -2.97 8.26
N GLY A 85 -2.67 -3.86 7.47
CA GLY A 85 -2.63 -5.30 7.69
C GLY A 85 -1.22 -5.86 7.56
N CYS A 86 -0.47 -5.44 6.55
CA CYS A 86 0.91 -5.89 6.36
C CYS A 86 1.85 -5.42 7.47
N VAL A 87 1.78 -4.13 7.85
CA VAL A 87 2.70 -3.56 8.85
C VAL A 87 2.43 -4.09 10.25
N SER A 88 1.16 -4.37 10.56
CA SER A 88 0.74 -4.79 11.89
C SER A 88 1.09 -6.24 12.27
N VAL A 89 1.79 -6.97 11.40
CA VAL A 89 2.27 -8.35 11.64
C VAL A 89 3.78 -8.50 11.47
N LEU A 90 4.51 -7.40 11.33
CA LEU A 90 5.97 -7.39 11.26
C LEU A 90 6.60 -7.75 12.60
N GLY A 91 7.75 -8.40 12.54
CA GLY A 91 8.70 -8.53 13.65
C GLY A 91 9.78 -7.45 13.63
N ASP A 92 10.62 -7.45 14.67
CA ASP A 92 11.58 -6.36 14.96
C ASP A 92 12.62 -6.10 13.84
N ASN A 93 13.01 -7.15 13.10
CA ASN A 93 13.98 -7.06 12.01
C ASN A 93 13.33 -7.07 10.62
N ASP A 94 12.00 -6.94 10.55
CA ASP A 94 11.34 -6.89 9.26
C ASP A 94 11.44 -5.50 8.65
N HIS A 95 11.63 -5.47 7.34
CA HIS A 95 11.79 -4.26 6.56
C HIS A 95 10.72 -4.12 5.48
N LEU A 96 10.39 -2.88 5.13
CA LEU A 96 9.47 -2.56 4.04
C LEU A 96 10.14 -1.70 2.99
N ILE A 97 9.85 -2.00 1.73
CA ILE A 97 10.19 -1.14 0.60
C ILE A 97 9.05 -1.20 -0.43
N THR A 98 8.70 -0.06 -1.03
CA THR A 98 7.52 0.03 -1.90
C THR A 98 7.73 0.96 -3.09
N ALA A 99 6.74 1.02 -3.98
CA ALA A 99 6.68 1.99 -5.07
C ALA A 99 6.14 3.34 -4.57
N TYR A 100 6.08 4.33 -5.45
CA TYR A 100 5.64 5.72 -5.19
C TYR A 100 4.23 5.95 -4.60
N ARG A 101 3.45 4.91 -4.29
CA ARG A 101 2.14 5.04 -3.63
C ARG A 101 2.27 4.62 -2.17
N ASP A 102 3.08 5.37 -1.44
CA ASP A 102 3.71 4.95 -0.19
C ASP A 102 3.16 5.63 1.06
N HIS A 103 2.24 6.59 0.92
CA HIS A 103 1.67 7.37 2.02
C HIS A 103 1.02 6.48 3.09
N GLY A 104 0.20 5.51 2.66
CA GLY A 104 -0.42 4.55 3.57
C GLY A 104 0.60 3.73 4.35
N HIS A 105 1.70 3.32 3.71
CA HIS A 105 2.79 2.60 4.37
C HIS A 105 3.52 3.49 5.38
N GLY A 106 3.81 4.75 5.03
CA GLY A 106 4.46 5.71 5.92
C GLY A 106 3.70 5.89 7.23
N LEU A 107 2.39 6.12 7.17
CA LEU A 107 1.56 6.22 8.38
C LEU A 107 1.47 4.90 9.14
N ALA A 108 1.37 3.77 8.43
CA ALA A 108 1.26 2.45 9.05
C ALA A 108 2.54 2.07 9.83
N VAL A 109 3.73 2.43 9.34
CA VAL A 109 5.00 2.22 10.08
C VAL A 109 5.22 3.23 11.21
N GLY A 110 4.34 4.22 11.35
CA GLY A 110 4.36 5.18 12.46
C GLY A 110 5.04 6.52 12.16
N MET A 111 5.17 6.91 10.89
CA MET A 111 5.52 8.30 10.56
C MET A 111 4.40 9.26 11.01
N SER A 112 4.78 10.51 11.29
CA SER A 112 3.82 11.56 11.65
C SER A 112 3.18 12.19 10.40
N MET A 113 1.93 12.65 10.51
CA MET A 113 1.31 13.41 9.41
C MET A 113 2.08 14.71 9.12
N ASN A 114 2.74 15.30 10.14
CA ASN A 114 3.50 16.54 10.00
C ASN A 114 4.67 16.41 9.02
N GLU A 115 5.58 15.45 9.24
CA GLU A 115 6.74 15.26 8.36
C GLU A 115 6.34 14.81 6.96
N MET A 116 5.26 14.04 6.84
CA MET A 116 4.74 13.59 5.55
C MET A 116 4.08 14.73 4.77
N MET A 117 3.25 15.55 5.41
CA MET A 117 2.62 16.71 4.77
C MET A 117 3.67 17.77 4.40
N ALA A 118 4.65 18.00 5.26
CA ALA A 118 5.78 18.88 4.97
C ALA A 118 6.56 18.40 3.74
N GLU A 119 6.80 17.10 3.60
CA GLU A 119 7.44 16.53 2.42
C GLU A 119 6.61 16.76 1.15
N ASN A 120 5.29 16.51 1.21
CA ASN A 120 4.37 16.81 0.10
C ASN A 120 4.38 18.29 -0.31
N TYR A 121 4.55 19.20 0.64
CA TYR A 121 4.63 20.64 0.40
C TYR A 121 6.04 21.09 -0.05
N GLY A 122 6.99 20.17 -0.19
CA GLY A 122 8.38 20.47 -0.56
C GLY A 122 9.10 21.30 0.50
N LYS A 123 8.84 21.04 1.78
CA LYS A 123 9.42 21.77 2.92
C LYS A 123 10.63 21.05 3.48
N ALA A 124 11.59 21.82 4.01
CA ALA A 124 12.84 21.29 4.56
C ALA A 124 12.62 20.39 5.80
N THR A 125 11.47 20.53 6.47
CA THR A 125 11.04 19.71 7.61
C THR A 125 10.34 18.41 7.20
N GLY A 126 10.26 18.12 5.89
CA GLY A 126 9.77 16.85 5.40
C GLY A 126 10.70 15.68 5.72
N CYS A 127 10.17 14.46 5.72
CA CYS A 127 10.94 13.23 5.99
C CYS A 127 12.15 13.01 5.05
N SER A 128 12.10 13.57 3.84
CA SER A 128 13.19 13.58 2.84
C SER A 128 13.66 15.02 2.55
N LYS A 129 13.47 15.93 3.52
CA LYS A 129 13.86 17.34 3.49
C LYS A 129 13.25 18.13 2.31
N GLY A 130 12.08 17.71 1.83
CA GLY A 130 11.37 18.36 0.72
C GLY A 130 11.94 18.03 -0.67
N LYS A 131 12.86 17.07 -0.76
CA LYS A 131 13.51 16.65 -2.02
C LYS A 131 12.74 15.53 -2.72
N GLY A 132 11.99 14.74 -1.97
CA GLY A 132 11.30 13.55 -2.45
C GLY A 132 9.87 13.82 -2.91
N GLY A 133 9.14 14.70 -2.21
CA GLY A 133 7.73 14.93 -2.45
C GLY A 133 6.89 13.67 -2.25
N SER A 134 5.73 13.62 -2.92
CA SER A 134 4.71 12.58 -2.70
C SER A 134 5.12 11.15 -3.06
N MET A 135 6.26 10.91 -3.69
CA MET A 135 6.65 9.57 -4.16
C MET A 135 7.71 8.89 -3.30
N HIS A 136 8.26 9.60 -2.31
CA HIS A 136 9.56 9.32 -1.73
C HIS A 136 9.56 9.58 -0.22
N TYR A 137 8.69 8.90 0.52
CA TYR A 137 8.74 8.89 1.97
C TYR A 137 9.71 7.83 2.44
N PHE A 138 10.68 8.19 3.28
CA PHE A 138 11.66 7.24 3.84
C PHE A 138 11.67 7.38 5.36
N ALA A 139 11.77 6.25 6.06
CA ALA A 139 11.98 6.22 7.51
C ALA A 139 12.89 5.02 7.87
N PRO A 140 14.21 5.14 7.63
CA PRO A 140 15.16 4.06 7.92
C PRO A 140 15.17 3.66 9.41
N ASP A 141 14.86 4.60 10.31
CA ASP A 141 14.70 4.35 11.75
C ASP A 141 13.51 3.44 12.09
N LYS A 142 12.58 3.26 11.14
CA LYS A 142 11.39 2.40 11.21
C LYS A 142 11.48 1.23 10.24
N ASN A 143 12.68 0.92 9.72
CA ASN A 143 12.90 -0.12 8.72
C ASN A 143 12.09 0.08 7.42
N PHE A 144 11.69 1.31 7.12
CA PHE A 144 10.95 1.67 5.92
C PHE A 144 11.84 2.39 4.92
N TRP A 145 12.17 1.68 3.84
CA TRP A 145 13.09 2.11 2.78
C TRP A 145 12.37 2.76 1.59
N GLY A 146 11.15 3.19 1.86
CA GLY A 146 10.42 4.20 1.12
C GLY A 146 9.81 3.83 -0.22
N GLY A 147 9.19 4.85 -0.81
CA GLY A 147 8.64 4.83 -2.15
C GLY A 147 9.69 5.11 -3.21
N HIS A 148 9.66 4.29 -4.27
CA HIS A 148 10.53 4.45 -5.44
C HIS A 148 9.70 4.82 -6.67
N GLY A 149 10.14 5.87 -7.37
CA GLY A 149 9.50 6.36 -8.60
C GLY A 149 9.79 5.50 -9.83
N ILE A 150 10.89 4.74 -9.82
CA ILE A 150 11.23 3.82 -10.90
C ILE A 150 10.43 2.52 -10.72
N VAL A 151 9.46 2.31 -11.62
CA VAL A 151 8.57 1.15 -11.58
C VAL A 151 9.37 -0.16 -11.58
N GLY A 152 9.26 -0.94 -10.50
CA GLY A 152 9.95 -2.22 -10.34
C GLY A 152 11.38 -2.12 -9.81
N GLY A 153 11.95 -0.91 -9.73
CA GLY A 153 13.32 -0.69 -9.24
C GLY A 153 13.51 -1.04 -7.76
N GLN A 154 12.44 -0.94 -6.97
CA GLN A 154 12.45 -1.30 -5.56
C GLN A 154 12.55 -2.80 -5.29
N ILE A 155 12.20 -3.65 -6.27
CA ILE A 155 12.09 -5.10 -6.06
C ILE A 155 13.47 -5.77 -5.89
N PRO A 156 14.49 -5.50 -6.74
CA PRO A 156 15.86 -5.93 -6.46
C PRO A 156 16.41 -5.34 -5.17
N LEU A 157 16.10 -4.08 -4.83
CA LEU A 157 16.57 -3.45 -3.60
C LEU A 157 16.01 -4.14 -2.35
N GLY A 158 14.71 -4.44 -2.32
CA GLY A 158 14.09 -5.21 -1.25
C GLY A 158 14.67 -6.62 -1.11
N THR A 159 14.97 -7.25 -2.25
CA THR A 159 15.66 -8.55 -2.28
C THR A 159 17.05 -8.44 -1.65
N GLY A 160 17.80 -7.36 -1.92
CA GLY A 160 19.09 -7.07 -1.30
C GLY A 160 19.00 -6.81 0.21
N ILE A 161 17.97 -6.09 0.67
CA ILE A 161 17.72 -5.87 2.11
C ILE A 161 17.45 -7.20 2.82
N ALA A 162 16.58 -8.05 2.27
CA ALA A 162 16.34 -9.39 2.80
C ALA A 162 17.61 -10.28 2.77
N PHE A 163 18.42 -10.17 1.72
CA PHE A 163 19.70 -10.88 1.66
C PHE A 163 20.64 -10.44 2.78
N ALA A 164 20.68 -9.14 3.11
CA ALA A 164 21.50 -8.63 4.20
C ALA A 164 21.08 -9.20 5.57
N LEU A 165 19.78 -9.41 5.82
CA LEU A 165 19.29 -10.10 7.03
C LEU A 165 19.86 -11.51 7.12
N LYS A 166 19.70 -12.29 6.05
CA LYS A 166 20.23 -13.66 5.96
C LYS A 166 21.74 -13.69 6.13
N TYR A 167 22.46 -12.82 5.43
CA TYR A 167 23.92 -12.74 5.47
C TYR A 167 24.45 -12.43 6.89
N LYS A 168 23.71 -11.60 7.65
CA LYS A 168 24.03 -11.27 9.04
C LYS A 168 23.51 -12.30 10.06
N GLY A 169 22.82 -13.36 9.62
CA GLY A 169 22.21 -14.35 10.50
C GLY A 169 21.05 -13.81 11.35
N LEU A 170 20.40 -12.73 10.89
CA LEU A 170 19.26 -12.12 11.57
C LEU A 170 17.96 -12.75 11.10
N LYS A 171 17.11 -13.14 12.06
CA LYS A 171 15.75 -13.60 11.78
C LYS A 171 14.88 -12.39 11.43
N GLY A 172 14.51 -12.26 10.17
CA GLY A 172 13.68 -11.20 9.63
C GLY A 172 13.38 -11.42 8.14
N ALA A 173 12.56 -10.56 7.56
CA ALA A 173 12.18 -10.56 6.17
C ALA A 173 12.14 -9.13 5.59
N CYS A 174 12.20 -9.00 4.27
CA CYS A 174 11.81 -7.75 3.61
C CYS A 174 10.51 -7.96 2.83
N LEU A 175 9.51 -7.14 3.11
CA LEU A 175 8.31 -7.02 2.28
C LEU A 175 8.60 -6.03 1.16
N ALA A 176 8.68 -6.54 -0.07
CA ALA A 176 8.95 -5.77 -1.27
C ALA A 176 7.66 -5.59 -2.09
N PHE A 177 7.06 -4.41 -1.99
CA PHE A 177 5.77 -4.09 -2.59
C PHE A 177 5.92 -3.62 -4.05
N MET A 178 4.96 -3.97 -4.88
CA MET A 178 4.81 -3.52 -6.26
C MET A 178 3.35 -3.45 -6.69
N GLY A 179 3.03 -2.62 -7.68
CA GLY A 179 1.72 -2.66 -8.35
C GLY A 179 1.64 -3.76 -9.40
N ASP A 180 0.43 -4.06 -9.87
CA ASP A 180 0.13 -5.06 -10.91
C ASP A 180 0.91 -4.84 -12.21
N GLY A 181 1.11 -3.58 -12.63
CA GLY A 181 1.89 -3.25 -13.83
C GLY A 181 3.39 -3.52 -13.70
N ALA A 182 3.94 -3.38 -12.48
CA ALA A 182 5.37 -3.53 -12.23
C ALA A 182 5.84 -5.00 -12.34
N VAL A 183 4.93 -5.96 -12.17
CA VAL A 183 5.20 -7.40 -12.30
C VAL A 183 5.74 -7.79 -13.69
N ASN A 184 5.56 -6.93 -14.70
CA ASN A 184 6.06 -7.16 -16.05
C ASN A 184 7.49 -6.62 -16.29
N GLN A 185 8.13 -6.01 -15.29
CA GLN A 185 9.49 -5.48 -15.41
C GLN A 185 10.53 -6.61 -15.31
N GLY A 186 11.58 -6.56 -16.15
CA GLY A 186 12.65 -7.56 -16.15
C GLY A 186 13.34 -7.71 -14.79
N ALA A 187 13.56 -6.60 -14.09
CA ALA A 187 14.16 -6.57 -12.76
C ALA A 187 13.37 -7.39 -11.71
N VAL A 188 12.04 -7.54 -11.86
CA VAL A 188 11.23 -8.38 -10.97
C VAL A 188 11.56 -9.86 -11.18
N HIS A 189 11.70 -10.28 -12.44
CA HIS A 189 12.04 -11.65 -12.79
C HIS A 189 13.47 -12.03 -12.38
N GLU A 190 14.42 -11.10 -12.52
CA GLU A 190 15.79 -11.25 -12.03
C GLU A 190 15.81 -11.41 -10.50
N ALA A 191 15.05 -10.58 -9.78
CA ALA A 191 14.92 -10.66 -8.33
C ALA A 191 14.29 -11.98 -7.87
N TYR A 192 13.24 -12.48 -8.54
CA TYR A 192 12.64 -13.78 -8.24
C TYR A 192 13.65 -14.92 -8.41
N ASN A 193 14.42 -14.89 -9.50
CA ASN A 193 15.45 -15.89 -9.74
C ASN A 193 16.51 -15.91 -8.64
N LEU A 194 17.06 -14.75 -8.27
CA LEU A 194 18.06 -14.67 -7.20
C LEU A 194 17.48 -15.05 -5.83
N ALA A 195 16.27 -14.60 -5.53
CA ALA A 195 15.60 -14.93 -4.28
C ALA A 195 15.38 -16.44 -4.12
N ALA A 196 14.94 -17.11 -5.17
CA ALA A 196 14.75 -18.55 -5.19
C ALA A 196 16.08 -19.32 -5.13
N LEU A 197 17.08 -18.89 -5.93
CA LEU A 197 18.39 -19.54 -5.99
C LEU A 197 19.14 -19.49 -4.66
N TRP A 198 19.02 -18.38 -3.94
CA TRP A 198 19.77 -18.13 -2.72
C TRP A 198 18.94 -18.23 -1.45
N ASP A 199 17.70 -18.73 -1.52
CA ASP A 199 16.79 -18.83 -0.37
C ASP A 199 16.78 -17.50 0.43
N ILE A 200 16.40 -16.41 -0.22
CA ILE A 200 16.36 -15.07 0.39
C ILE A 200 15.02 -14.90 1.12
N PRO A 201 14.99 -14.40 2.37
CA PRO A 201 13.75 -14.20 3.14
C PRO A 201 12.98 -12.95 2.69
N VAL A 202 12.59 -12.89 1.42
CA VAL A 202 11.82 -11.78 0.83
C VAL A 202 10.38 -12.20 0.58
N VAL A 203 9.43 -11.35 0.95
CA VAL A 203 8.00 -11.49 0.61
C VAL A 203 7.67 -10.44 -0.44
N PHE A 204 7.49 -10.88 -1.68
CA PHE A 204 7.06 -10.00 -2.77
C PHE A 204 5.56 -9.78 -2.70
N ILE A 205 5.12 -8.54 -2.54
CA ILE A 205 3.71 -8.20 -2.42
C ILE A 205 3.26 -7.44 -3.66
N ILE A 206 2.26 -7.96 -4.34
CA ILE A 206 1.62 -7.32 -5.50
C ILE A 206 0.33 -6.67 -5.01
N GLU A 207 0.33 -5.35 -4.91
CA GLU A 207 -0.87 -4.55 -4.67
C GLU A 207 -1.65 -4.42 -5.98
N ASN A 208 -2.49 -5.42 -6.23
CA ASN A 208 -3.22 -5.53 -7.47
C ASN A 208 -4.51 -4.71 -7.41
N ASN A 209 -4.45 -3.46 -7.88
CA ASN A 209 -5.62 -2.61 -8.04
C ASN A 209 -6.26 -2.70 -9.44
N GLY A 210 -5.77 -3.63 -10.28
CA GLY A 210 -6.28 -3.94 -11.61
C GLY A 210 -5.85 -2.99 -12.74
N TYR A 211 -5.09 -1.93 -12.43
CA TYR A 211 -4.74 -0.88 -13.39
C TYR A 211 -3.31 -0.35 -13.23
N SER A 212 -2.53 -0.41 -14.31
CA SER A 212 -1.26 0.32 -14.44
C SER A 212 -1.48 1.62 -15.19
N MET A 213 -1.58 2.74 -14.46
CA MET A 213 -2.12 3.99 -14.98
C MET A 213 -3.48 3.74 -15.67
N GLY A 214 -3.60 3.96 -16.98
CA GLY A 214 -4.83 3.72 -17.74
C GLY A 214 -4.95 2.32 -18.36
N THR A 215 -3.93 1.47 -18.22
CA THR A 215 -3.92 0.13 -18.82
C THR A 215 -4.46 -0.89 -17.81
N SER A 216 -5.58 -1.53 -18.13
CA SER A 216 -6.13 -2.63 -17.32
C SER A 216 -5.19 -3.84 -17.32
N GLN A 217 -5.14 -4.58 -16.21
CA GLN A 217 -4.29 -5.77 -16.08
C GLN A 217 -4.48 -6.76 -17.24
N THR A 218 -5.73 -7.01 -17.66
CA THR A 218 -6.05 -7.94 -18.75
C THR A 218 -5.46 -7.54 -20.11
N ARG A 219 -5.06 -6.28 -20.28
CA ARG A 219 -4.40 -5.77 -21.48
C ARG A 219 -2.88 -5.82 -21.41
N SER A 220 -2.30 -5.94 -20.22
CA SER A 220 -0.85 -5.89 -20.01
C SER A 220 -0.25 -7.18 -19.48
N SER A 221 -1.05 -8.08 -18.91
CA SER A 221 -0.57 -9.25 -18.20
C SER A 221 -1.33 -10.51 -18.64
N ALA A 222 -0.58 -11.54 -19.04
CA ALA A 222 -1.12 -12.87 -19.27
C ALA A 222 -1.36 -13.63 -17.96
N GLY A 223 -2.41 -14.46 -17.94
CA GLY A 223 -2.84 -15.23 -16.77
C GLY A 223 -3.80 -14.46 -15.85
N GLU A 224 -4.54 -15.20 -15.03
CA GLU A 224 -5.52 -14.62 -14.10
C GLU A 224 -4.86 -14.12 -12.79
N SER A 225 -3.91 -14.89 -12.25
CA SER A 225 -3.15 -14.51 -11.06
C SER A 225 -1.71 -14.14 -11.43
N LEU A 226 -1.30 -12.97 -10.96
CA LEU A 226 0.06 -12.46 -11.12
C LEU A 226 1.01 -13.19 -10.16
N ALA A 227 0.56 -13.54 -8.95
CA ALA A 227 1.36 -14.30 -7.99
C ALA A 227 1.73 -15.70 -8.51
N LYS A 228 0.88 -16.33 -9.33
CA LYS A 228 1.16 -17.65 -9.93
C LYS A 228 2.44 -17.72 -10.76
N ARG A 229 2.97 -16.59 -11.25
CA ARG A 229 4.27 -16.55 -11.95
C ARG A 229 5.43 -17.06 -11.09
N ALA A 230 5.28 -17.03 -9.77
CA ALA A 230 6.20 -17.61 -8.80
C ALA A 230 6.44 -19.13 -8.99
N GLU A 231 5.49 -19.87 -9.58
CA GLU A 231 5.62 -21.31 -9.84
C GLU A 231 6.84 -21.62 -10.72
N GLY A 232 7.11 -20.78 -11.72
CA GLY A 232 8.26 -20.93 -12.60
C GLY A 232 9.62 -20.82 -11.91
N TYR A 233 9.64 -20.25 -10.70
CA TYR A 233 10.84 -20.10 -9.86
C TYR A 233 10.83 -21.07 -8.66
N GLY A 234 9.83 -21.95 -8.55
CA GLY A 234 9.68 -22.85 -7.40
C GLY A 234 9.38 -22.12 -6.08
N MET A 235 8.74 -20.96 -6.15
CA MET A 235 8.42 -20.13 -4.99
C MET A 235 6.97 -20.33 -4.53
N THR A 236 6.75 -20.26 -3.21
CA THR A 236 5.39 -20.28 -2.64
C THR A 236 4.66 -19.00 -3.02
N TRP A 237 3.37 -19.12 -3.35
CA TRP A 237 2.56 -17.97 -3.69
C TRP A 237 1.12 -18.09 -3.19
N GLY A 238 0.43 -16.95 -3.13
CA GLY A 238 -0.97 -16.89 -2.71
C GLY A 238 -1.68 -15.63 -3.18
N ILE A 239 -3.00 -15.63 -3.02
CA ILE A 239 -3.87 -14.49 -3.28
C ILE A 239 -4.58 -14.13 -1.96
N CYS A 240 -4.82 -12.83 -1.77
CA CYS A 240 -5.50 -12.28 -0.62
C CYS A 240 -6.53 -11.23 -1.07
N ASN A 241 -7.71 -11.20 -0.43
CA ASN A 241 -8.62 -10.07 -0.52
C ASN A 241 -8.05 -8.87 0.27
N GLY A 242 -7.62 -7.83 -0.44
CA GLY A 242 -7.05 -6.62 0.15
C GLY A 242 -8.05 -5.68 0.82
N HIS A 243 -9.35 -5.97 0.72
CA HIS A 243 -10.40 -5.20 1.40
C HIS A 243 -10.72 -5.74 2.80
N ASP A 244 -10.27 -6.96 3.11
CA ASP A 244 -10.44 -7.61 4.41
C ASP A 244 -9.13 -7.53 5.20
N LEU A 245 -9.10 -6.68 6.23
CA LEU A 245 -7.92 -6.49 7.06
C LEU A 245 -7.47 -7.80 7.73
N TYR A 246 -8.40 -8.63 8.20
CA TYR A 246 -8.05 -9.87 8.89
C TYR A 246 -7.45 -10.89 7.92
N GLU A 247 -7.95 -10.96 6.69
CA GLU A 247 -7.38 -11.82 5.65
C GLU A 247 -5.97 -11.36 5.25
N VAL A 248 -5.75 -10.06 5.08
CA VAL A 248 -4.42 -9.48 4.82
C VAL A 248 -3.44 -9.89 5.92
N ARG A 249 -3.83 -9.69 7.18
CA ARG A 249 -2.99 -10.05 8.34
C ARG A 249 -2.66 -11.55 8.36
N ASP A 250 -3.63 -12.42 8.11
CA ASP A 250 -3.43 -13.87 8.09
C ASP A 250 -2.44 -14.30 7.00
N LYS A 251 -2.67 -13.88 5.76
CA LYS A 251 -1.82 -14.27 4.62
C LYS A 251 -0.41 -13.72 4.73
N VAL A 252 -0.27 -12.47 5.15
CA VAL A 252 1.05 -11.84 5.29
C VAL A 252 1.82 -12.44 6.46
N ALA A 253 1.17 -12.70 7.60
CA ALA A 253 1.83 -13.36 8.73
C ALA A 253 2.35 -14.76 8.36
N ALA A 254 1.60 -15.54 7.57
CA ALA A 254 2.06 -16.84 7.09
C ALA A 254 3.28 -16.73 6.15
N ALA A 255 3.32 -15.72 5.27
CA ALA A 255 4.46 -15.47 4.39
C ALA A 255 5.70 -14.99 5.16
N ILE A 256 5.52 -14.11 6.15
CA ILE A 256 6.58 -13.68 7.06
C ILE A 256 7.12 -14.88 7.85
N GLN A 257 6.25 -15.73 8.39
CA GLN A 257 6.65 -16.92 9.11
C GLN A 257 7.52 -17.85 8.24
N LEU A 258 7.13 -18.06 6.97
CA LEU A 258 7.93 -18.83 6.02
C LEU A 258 9.32 -18.24 5.80
N ALA A 259 9.41 -16.92 5.61
CA ALA A 259 10.68 -16.20 5.45
C ALA A 259 11.54 -16.31 6.72
N HIS A 260 10.94 -16.14 7.90
CA HIS A 260 11.59 -16.21 9.20
C HIS A 260 12.13 -17.58 9.57
N GLU A 261 11.33 -18.63 9.33
CA GLU A 261 11.64 -19.98 9.80
C GLU A 261 12.44 -20.79 8.80
N LYS A 262 12.24 -20.53 7.50
CA LYS A 262 12.83 -21.33 6.43
C LYS A 262 13.74 -20.53 5.49
N SER A 263 13.83 -19.21 5.66
CA SER A 263 14.50 -18.32 4.69
C SER A 263 14.01 -18.54 3.26
N ARG A 264 12.70 -18.79 3.08
CA ARG A 264 12.14 -19.06 1.76
C ARG A 264 11.39 -17.83 1.23
N PRO A 265 11.65 -17.42 -0.02
CA PRO A 265 10.92 -16.31 -0.60
C PRO A 265 9.49 -16.72 -0.98
N SER A 266 8.59 -15.75 -1.03
CA SER A 266 7.20 -15.97 -1.45
C SER A 266 6.61 -14.78 -2.19
N VAL A 267 5.51 -15.00 -2.92
CA VAL A 267 4.75 -13.95 -3.62
C VAL A 267 3.30 -13.92 -3.14
N LEU A 268 2.82 -12.78 -2.70
CA LEU A 268 1.41 -12.56 -2.35
C LEU A 268 0.78 -11.52 -3.28
N GLU A 269 -0.28 -11.90 -3.97
CA GLU A 269 -1.13 -10.97 -4.72
C GLU A 269 -2.29 -10.51 -3.82
N ILE A 270 -2.23 -9.26 -3.38
CA ILE A 270 -3.28 -8.63 -2.59
C ILE A 270 -4.19 -7.86 -3.56
N ARG A 271 -5.36 -8.43 -3.84
CA ARG A 271 -6.36 -7.84 -4.74
C ARG A 271 -7.11 -6.73 -4.02
N THR A 272 -6.93 -5.51 -4.49
CA THR A 272 -7.47 -4.30 -3.87
C THR A 272 -8.01 -3.35 -4.94
N TYR A 273 -8.30 -2.10 -4.60
CA TYR A 273 -8.77 -1.12 -5.57
C TYR A 273 -8.42 0.32 -5.18
N ARG A 274 -7.93 1.12 -6.13
CA ARG A 274 -7.66 2.55 -5.91
C ARG A 274 -8.87 3.39 -6.31
N TYR A 275 -9.35 4.25 -5.41
CA TYR A 275 -10.58 5.03 -5.63
C TYR A 275 -10.39 6.30 -6.45
N ARG A 276 -9.14 6.73 -6.59
CA ARG A 276 -8.73 7.88 -7.39
C ARG A 276 -7.95 7.41 -8.60
N GLY A 277 -7.74 8.32 -9.55
CA GLY A 277 -6.89 8.11 -10.73
C GLY A 277 -5.48 7.65 -10.37
N HIS A 278 -4.65 7.41 -11.38
CA HIS A 278 -3.26 7.02 -11.16
C HIS A 278 -2.53 8.01 -10.24
N SER A 279 -2.58 9.28 -10.62
CA SER A 279 -2.23 10.46 -9.83
C SER A 279 -3.40 11.44 -9.84
N VAL A 280 -3.40 12.47 -9.00
CA VAL A 280 -4.49 13.47 -8.96
C VAL A 280 -4.63 14.24 -10.28
N SER A 281 -3.56 14.35 -11.08
CA SER A 281 -3.60 14.97 -12.41
C SER A 281 -4.18 14.06 -13.51
N ASP A 282 -4.33 12.77 -13.25
CA ASP A 282 -4.79 11.79 -14.24
C ASP A 282 -6.32 11.80 -14.42
N PRO A 283 -6.86 12.01 -15.64
CA PRO A 283 -8.30 11.98 -15.90
C PRO A 283 -8.83 10.54 -15.84
N ASP A 284 -9.16 10.12 -14.62
CA ASP A 284 -9.68 8.80 -14.24
C ASP A 284 -10.87 8.30 -15.10
N SER A 285 -11.68 9.21 -15.62
CA SER A 285 -12.87 8.89 -16.42
C SER A 285 -12.61 8.32 -17.81
N THR A 286 -11.35 8.23 -18.25
CA THR A 286 -11.01 7.81 -19.62
C THR A 286 -10.85 6.30 -19.78
N TYR A 287 -10.57 5.56 -18.70
CA TYR A 287 -10.25 4.13 -18.75
C TYR A 287 -10.98 3.27 -17.70
N ARG A 288 -11.78 3.89 -16.82
CA ARG A 288 -12.64 3.22 -15.84
C ARG A 288 -14.08 3.73 -15.91
N ARG A 289 -15.02 2.81 -15.68
CA ARG A 289 -16.44 3.19 -15.56
C ARG A 289 -16.69 3.76 -14.18
N LYS A 290 -17.44 4.87 -14.08
CA LYS A 290 -17.83 5.45 -12.79
C LYS A 290 -18.55 4.43 -11.90
N SER A 291 -19.43 3.63 -12.48
CA SER A 291 -20.19 2.59 -11.77
C SER A 291 -19.30 1.51 -11.15
N GLU A 292 -18.15 1.21 -11.76
CA GLU A 292 -17.18 0.27 -11.19
C GLU A 292 -16.58 0.82 -9.90
N VAL A 293 -16.09 2.07 -9.93
CA VAL A 293 -15.52 2.73 -8.76
C VAL A 293 -16.55 2.88 -7.64
N GLU A 294 -17.79 3.25 -7.98
CA GLU A 294 -18.90 3.37 -7.03
C GLU A 294 -19.27 2.02 -6.39
N ASP A 295 -19.25 0.94 -7.16
CA ASP A 295 -19.51 -0.41 -6.64
C ASP A 295 -18.43 -0.84 -5.64
N TYR A 296 -17.16 -0.63 -5.97
CA TYR A 296 -16.05 -0.88 -5.04
C TYR A 296 -16.16 -0.04 -3.76
N ARG A 297 -16.53 1.25 -3.86
CA ARG A 297 -16.72 2.09 -2.67
C ARG A 297 -17.88 1.62 -1.80
N ARG A 298 -18.98 1.19 -2.41
CA ARG A 298 -20.18 0.76 -1.67
C ARG A 298 -19.99 -0.60 -1.01
N THR A 299 -19.32 -1.53 -1.69
CA THR A 299 -19.30 -2.94 -1.28
C THR A 299 -17.97 -3.39 -0.70
N LYS A 300 -16.89 -2.61 -0.92
CA LYS A 300 -15.51 -3.01 -0.59
C LYS A 300 -14.68 -1.88 0.02
N ASP A 301 -15.30 -0.87 0.65
CA ASP A 301 -14.53 0.10 1.44
C ASP A 301 -13.93 -0.57 2.67
N PRO A 302 -12.60 -0.73 2.75
CA PRO A 302 -11.97 -1.45 3.85
C PRO A 302 -12.25 -0.80 5.21
N LEU A 303 -12.46 0.52 5.26
CA LEU A 303 -12.85 1.20 6.50
C LEU A 303 -14.24 0.80 6.96
N GLN A 304 -15.21 0.82 6.05
CA GLN A 304 -16.59 0.48 6.37
C GLN A 304 -16.69 -1.00 6.76
N LEU A 305 -16.06 -1.89 5.97
CA LEU A 305 -16.04 -3.33 6.26
C LEU A 305 -15.47 -3.62 7.64
N PHE A 306 -14.32 -3.02 7.98
CA PHE A 306 -13.70 -3.27 9.27
C PHE A 306 -14.48 -2.63 10.44
N GLN A 307 -15.01 -1.41 10.28
CA GLN A 307 -15.89 -0.79 11.28
C GLN A 307 -17.12 -1.66 11.57
N THR A 308 -17.79 -2.15 10.52
CA THR A 308 -18.97 -3.03 10.67
C THR A 308 -18.59 -4.33 11.38
N SER A 309 -17.45 -4.94 11.06
CA SER A 309 -16.96 -6.13 11.78
C SER A 309 -16.73 -5.84 13.27
N LEU A 310 -16.03 -4.75 13.60
CA LEU A 310 -15.73 -4.41 15.00
C LEU A 310 -16.97 -4.06 15.82
N ILE A 311 -17.98 -3.44 15.21
CA ILE A 311 -19.27 -3.17 15.86
C ILE A 311 -20.02 -4.49 16.10
N ALA A 312 -20.06 -5.39 15.11
CA ALA A 312 -20.67 -6.71 15.26
C ALA A 312 -19.97 -7.57 16.32
N GLU A 313 -18.65 -7.42 16.48
CA GLU A 313 -17.85 -8.06 17.53
C GLU A 313 -18.03 -7.42 18.92
N GLY A 314 -18.71 -6.27 19.03
CA GLY A 314 -18.84 -5.50 20.28
C GLY A 314 -17.55 -4.83 20.76
N VAL A 315 -16.55 -4.70 19.88
CA VAL A 315 -15.24 -4.09 20.17
C VAL A 315 -15.26 -2.58 19.95
N LEU A 316 -16.04 -2.12 18.98
CA LEU A 316 -16.19 -0.70 18.62
C LEU A 316 -17.67 -0.30 18.72
N ASP A 317 -17.92 0.95 19.06
CA ASP A 317 -19.24 1.57 18.98
C ASP A 317 -19.17 2.81 18.07
N GLU A 318 -20.34 3.28 17.62
CA GLU A 318 -20.42 4.39 16.66
C GLU A 318 -19.86 5.70 17.23
N GLU A 319 -19.98 5.92 18.55
CA GLU A 319 -19.45 7.12 19.22
C GLU A 319 -17.92 7.14 19.16
N LYS A 320 -17.27 6.03 19.51
CA LYS A 320 -15.81 5.89 19.41
C LYS A 320 -15.34 5.95 17.96
N ALA A 321 -16.06 5.35 17.03
CA ALA A 321 -15.72 5.41 15.60
C ALA A 321 -15.75 6.87 15.10
N ALA A 322 -16.80 7.63 15.44
CA ALA A 322 -16.91 9.05 15.11
C ALA A 322 -15.83 9.90 15.78
N LYS A 323 -15.46 9.59 17.03
CA LYS A 323 -14.36 10.27 17.73
C LYS A 323 -13.02 10.04 17.03
N ILE A 324 -12.69 8.79 16.67
CA ILE A 324 -11.47 8.45 15.93
C ILE A 324 -11.42 9.21 14.60
N ASP A 325 -12.55 9.32 13.91
CA ASP A 325 -12.67 10.10 12.67
C ASP A 325 -12.34 11.59 12.86
N ALA A 326 -12.94 12.20 13.88
CA ALA A 326 -12.73 13.60 14.20
C ALA A 326 -11.27 13.89 14.60
N GLU A 327 -10.66 13.02 15.41
CA GLU A 327 -9.25 13.12 15.81
C GLU A 327 -8.32 13.03 14.61
N ALA A 328 -8.54 12.06 13.70
CA ALA A 328 -7.72 11.91 12.50
C ALA A 328 -7.85 13.09 11.52
N ARG A 329 -9.05 13.70 11.41
CA ARG A 329 -9.25 14.92 10.63
C ARG A 329 -8.48 16.10 11.24
N ALA A 330 -8.59 16.28 12.55
CA ALA A 330 -7.88 17.34 13.26
C ALA A 330 -6.36 17.18 13.15
N GLU A 331 -5.84 15.95 13.25
CA GLU A 331 -4.42 15.66 13.02
C GLU A 331 -3.99 16.04 11.58
N ALA A 332 -4.79 15.68 10.58
CA ALA A 332 -4.46 15.99 9.18
C ALA A 332 -4.50 17.49 8.90
N ASP A 333 -5.46 18.22 9.46
CA ASP A 333 -5.55 19.68 9.31
C ASP A 333 -4.37 20.36 10.02
N ALA A 334 -4.03 19.93 11.24
CA ALA A 334 -2.85 20.44 11.97
C ALA A 334 -1.53 20.17 11.23
N ALA A 335 -1.41 19.01 10.57
CA ALA A 335 -0.24 18.69 9.75
C ALA A 335 -0.09 19.60 8.53
N ALA A 336 -1.20 20.03 7.94
CA ALA A 336 -1.16 21.01 6.86
C ALA A 336 -0.79 22.41 7.35
N ASP A 337 -1.29 22.83 8.53
CA ASP A 337 -0.88 24.08 9.14
C ASP A 337 0.62 24.07 9.49
N PHE A 338 1.12 22.94 10.02
CA PHE A 338 2.55 22.73 10.26
C PHE A 338 3.38 22.83 8.97
N ALA A 339 2.92 22.21 7.88
CA ALA A 339 3.59 22.26 6.59
C ALA A 339 3.59 23.69 6.00
N ASP A 340 2.48 24.42 6.12
CA ASP A 340 2.41 25.82 5.69
C ASP A 340 3.38 26.72 6.47
N ALA A 341 3.47 26.54 7.79
CA ALA A 341 4.39 27.27 8.66
C ALA A 341 5.86 26.84 8.52
N SER A 342 6.12 25.67 7.93
CA SER A 342 7.48 25.14 7.79
C SER A 342 8.30 25.91 6.73
N PRO A 343 9.62 26.07 6.95
CA PRO A 343 10.48 26.77 6.00
C PRO A 343 10.64 25.97 4.69
N PRO A 344 10.71 26.64 3.53
CA PRO A 344 11.16 26.00 2.31
C PRO A 344 12.66 25.62 2.41
N PRO A 345 13.14 24.65 1.62
CA PRO A 345 14.57 24.42 1.42
C PRO A 345 15.27 25.68 0.88
N THR A 346 16.53 25.84 1.24
CA THR A 346 17.42 26.90 0.75
C THR A 346 18.10 26.49 -0.56
N VAL A 347 18.75 27.42 -1.26
CA VAL A 347 19.49 27.11 -2.50
C VAL A 347 20.67 26.18 -2.20
N GLU A 348 21.29 26.35 -1.04
CA GLU A 348 22.40 25.53 -0.56
C GLU A 348 22.00 24.07 -0.39
N ASP A 349 20.74 23.80 -0.02
CA ASP A 349 20.23 22.44 0.21
C ASP A 349 20.18 21.57 -1.06
N ILE A 350 20.23 22.18 -2.25
CA ILE A 350 20.29 21.49 -3.55
C ILE A 350 21.51 20.58 -3.63
N SER A 351 22.63 21.04 -3.07
CA SER A 351 23.93 20.34 -3.15
C SER A 351 24.18 19.37 -2.00
N LYS A 352 23.35 19.42 -0.94
CA LYS A 352 23.48 18.54 0.24
C LYS A 352 22.94 17.15 -0.04
N ASP A 353 23.41 16.15 0.70
CA ASP A 353 23.01 14.75 0.64
C ASP A 353 23.30 14.06 -0.71
N ILE A 354 24.13 14.67 -1.58
CA ILE A 354 24.57 14.05 -2.84
C ILE A 354 25.75 13.11 -2.58
N TYR A 355 26.75 13.59 -1.82
CA TYR A 355 27.93 12.83 -1.43
C TYR A 355 28.17 12.97 0.07
N TRP A 356 28.39 11.85 0.76
CA TRP A 356 28.73 11.86 2.19
C TRP A 356 29.93 12.76 2.49
N GLU A 357 30.98 12.67 1.68
CA GLU A 357 32.23 13.43 1.90
C GLU A 357 32.05 14.94 1.67
N GLN A 358 31.03 15.38 0.95
CA GLN A 358 30.71 16.80 0.81
C GLN A 358 30.02 17.35 2.06
N ASP A 359 29.12 16.55 2.66
CA ASP A 359 28.44 16.89 3.90
C ASP A 359 29.33 16.67 5.14
N ALA A 360 30.34 15.79 5.02
CA ALA A 360 31.36 15.50 6.02
C ALA A 360 32.79 15.64 5.45
N PRO A 361 33.28 16.86 5.17
CA PRO A 361 34.59 17.09 4.54
C PRO A 361 35.78 16.51 5.32
N ALA A 362 35.65 16.39 6.64
CA ALA A 362 36.69 15.79 7.49
C ALA A 362 36.90 14.28 7.20
N ASP A 363 35.92 13.62 6.60
CA ASP A 363 35.94 12.19 6.28
C ASP A 363 36.33 11.91 4.82
N GLN A 364 36.73 12.94 4.04
CA GLN A 364 37.03 12.79 2.62
C GLN A 364 38.21 11.84 2.37
N ARG A 365 37.93 10.73 1.65
CA ARG A 365 38.93 9.72 1.23
C ARG A 365 39.02 9.60 -0.28
N THR A 366 38.04 10.09 -1.02
CA THR A 366 38.07 10.02 -2.48
C THR A 366 39.13 10.93 -3.09
N LYS A 367 39.67 10.51 -4.23
CA LYS A 367 40.57 11.31 -5.07
C LYS A 367 39.80 11.71 -6.32
N GLY A 368 39.59 13.01 -6.52
CA GLY A 368 38.80 13.52 -7.65
C GLY A 368 38.11 14.83 -7.28
N ARG A 369 37.32 15.37 -8.20
CA ARG A 369 36.48 16.54 -7.98
C ARG A 369 35.05 16.08 -7.68
N LEU A 370 34.46 16.54 -6.58
CA LEU A 370 33.02 16.36 -6.36
C LEU A 370 32.27 17.36 -7.25
N LEU A 371 31.13 16.95 -7.82
CA LEU A 371 30.41 17.72 -8.85
C LEU A 371 29.94 19.12 -8.41
N PHE A 372 29.94 19.40 -7.11
CA PHE A 372 29.50 20.66 -6.51
C PHE A 372 30.62 21.43 -5.77
N ASP A 373 31.89 21.02 -5.94
CA ASP A 373 33.09 21.75 -5.48
C ASP A 373 33.48 22.91 -6.41
#